data_AF-A0A5M3WZW1-F1
#
_entry.id   AF-A0A5M3WZW1-F1
#
_cell.length_a   1.000
_cell.length_b   1.000
_cell.length_c   1.000
_cell.angle_alpha   90.00
_cell.angle_beta   90.00
_cell.angle_gamma   90.00
#
_symmetry.space_group_name_H-M   'P 1'
#
loop_
_entity.id
_entity.type
_entity.pdbx_description
1 polymer ?
#
loop_
_entity_poly.entity_id
_entity_poly.type
_entity_poly.pdbx_seq_one_letter_code
_entity_poly.pdbx_strand_id
1 'polypeptide(L)'
;MSEEKLTYRQVAALLVLRELGTSLAHKELKEEWGLELDAKNRAGLIDSKLIESETRANRALWYAITPAGEDRAIEEVRKGVPVTSRTGKALALLYLRSLLAPKVAIPVEEPVQAPVTTLSPEEVEGRIREAYAKITPGVGRWAAMTKLRALLTDIDRDLQDDVLRTMMLAGRVDIEPVAILGDLKSEDHAAAIIIGSTPNHQFRIGA
;
A
#
# COMPACT_ATOMS: atom_id res chain seq x y z
N MET A 1 -5.51 16.44 28.83
CA MET A 1 -4.11 16.25 28.40
C MET A 1 -4.10 16.44 26.91
N SER A 2 -3.53 17.55 26.43
CA SER A 2 -3.59 17.92 25.02
C SER A 2 -2.88 16.85 24.19
N GLU A 3 -3.62 16.12 23.35
CA GLU A 3 -3.02 15.15 22.42
C GLU A 3 -2.11 15.92 21.46
N GLU A 4 -0.80 15.76 21.62
CA GLU A 4 0.15 16.36 20.71
C GLU A 4 -0.02 15.72 19.33
N LYS A 5 -0.29 16.56 18.32
CA LYS A 5 -0.56 16.11 16.97
C LYS A 5 0.72 15.53 16.37
N LEU A 6 0.73 14.21 16.11
CA LEU A 6 1.87 13.56 15.47
C LEU A 6 2.08 14.11 14.06
N THR A 7 3.34 14.28 13.68
CA THR A 7 3.68 14.65 12.31
C THR A 7 3.45 13.46 11.39
N TYR A 8 3.25 13.73 10.11
CA TYR A 8 3.19 12.68 9.08
C TYR A 8 4.39 11.72 9.18
N ARG A 9 5.62 12.24 9.34
CA ARG A 9 6.84 11.44 9.48
C ARG A 9 6.91 10.62 10.77
N GLN A 10 6.11 10.93 11.77
CA GLN A 10 6.03 10.15 13.00
C GLN A 10 5.01 9.01 12.85
N VAL A 11 3.81 9.32 12.35
CA VAL A 11 2.79 8.29 12.02
C VAL A 11 3.36 7.25 11.05
N ALA A 12 4.19 7.73 10.13
CA ALA A 12 4.94 6.97 9.18
C ALA A 12 5.72 5.80 9.73
N ALA A 13 6.64 6.15 10.62
CA ALA A 13 7.58 5.23 11.18
C ALA A 13 6.85 4.26 12.10
N LEU A 14 5.81 4.71 12.81
CA LEU A 14 4.97 3.83 13.62
C LEU A 14 4.29 2.76 12.76
N LEU A 15 3.81 3.09 11.56
CA LEU A 15 3.19 2.10 10.68
C LEU A 15 4.19 1.11 10.10
N VAL A 16 5.40 1.57 9.75
CA VAL A 16 6.47 0.68 9.28
C VAL A 16 6.89 -0.29 10.37
N LEU A 17 7.15 0.23 11.57
CA LEU A 17 7.58 -0.59 12.70
C LEU A 17 6.49 -1.59 13.12
N ARG A 18 5.22 -1.17 13.09
CA ARG A 18 4.07 -2.05 13.35
C ARG A 18 3.98 -3.19 12.33
N GLU A 19 4.06 -2.88 11.05
CA GLU A 19 3.89 -3.87 9.97
C GLU A 19 5.01 -4.91 9.98
N LEU A 20 6.24 -4.47 10.21
CA LEU A 20 7.40 -5.36 10.23
C LEU A 20 7.49 -6.17 11.53
N GLY A 21 6.75 -5.80 12.58
CA GLY A 21 6.68 -6.52 13.86
C GLY A 21 8.04 -6.76 14.53
N THR A 22 9.08 -6.04 14.12
CA THR A 22 10.49 -6.28 14.47
C THR A 22 11.20 -4.95 14.75
N SER A 23 12.28 -5.00 15.52
CA SER A 23 13.16 -3.84 15.68
C SER A 23 13.82 -3.53 14.34
N LEU A 24 13.83 -2.26 13.91
CA LEU A 24 14.39 -1.83 12.63
C LEU A 24 15.56 -0.85 12.84
N ALA A 25 16.63 -0.99 12.06
CA ALA A 25 17.72 -0.03 12.11
C ALA A 25 17.31 1.32 11.49
N HIS A 26 17.82 2.41 12.03
CA HIS A 26 17.64 3.76 11.46
C HIS A 26 18.15 3.84 10.02
N LYS A 27 19.21 3.09 9.69
CA LYS A 27 19.75 2.97 8.34
C LYS A 27 18.74 2.31 7.39
N GLU A 28 18.11 1.21 7.81
CA GLU A 28 17.10 0.49 7.02
C GLU A 28 15.87 1.38 6.80
N LEU A 29 15.38 2.05 7.85
CA LEU A 29 14.27 3.00 7.75
C LEU A 29 14.54 4.11 6.71
N LYS A 30 15.80 4.57 6.62
CA LYS A 30 16.21 5.60 5.66
C LYS A 30 16.41 5.05 4.24
N GLU A 31 17.15 3.96 4.10
CA GLU A 31 17.58 3.44 2.79
C GLU A 31 16.49 2.62 2.10
N GLU A 32 15.76 1.77 2.82
CA GLU A 32 14.74 0.89 2.26
C GLU A 32 13.38 1.58 2.16
N TRP A 33 13.06 2.42 3.15
CA TRP A 33 11.72 3.03 3.27
C TRP A 33 11.70 4.52 2.92
N GLY A 34 12.87 5.14 2.69
CA GLY A 34 12.97 6.58 2.39
C GLY A 34 12.49 7.46 3.54
N LEU A 35 12.44 6.93 4.76
CA LEU A 35 11.91 7.59 5.94
C LEU A 35 13.04 7.96 6.89
N GLU A 36 13.26 9.26 7.04
CA GLU A 36 14.24 9.77 7.99
C GLU A 36 13.56 10.30 9.24
N LEU A 37 13.74 9.56 10.35
CA LEU A 37 13.43 10.05 11.69
C LEU A 37 14.59 10.93 12.19
N ASP A 38 14.50 12.23 11.91
CA ASP A 38 15.42 13.21 12.49
C ASP A 38 15.34 13.24 14.03
N ALA A 39 16.32 13.89 14.66
CA ALA A 39 16.43 13.91 16.11
C ALA A 39 15.18 14.45 16.83
N LYS A 40 14.47 15.40 16.23
CA LYS A 40 13.27 16.02 16.81
C LYS A 40 12.08 15.07 16.71
N ASN A 41 11.85 14.47 15.54
CA ASN A 41 10.76 13.53 15.31
C ASN A 41 10.96 12.26 16.15
N ARG A 42 12.20 11.77 16.29
CA ARG A 42 12.55 10.65 17.16
C ARG A 42 12.30 10.99 18.64
N ALA A 43 12.78 12.14 19.12
CA ALA A 43 12.59 12.54 20.52
C ALA A 43 11.11 12.58 20.90
N GLY A 44 10.25 13.18 20.05
CA GLY A 44 8.81 13.21 20.32
C GLY A 44 8.16 11.83 20.41
N LEU A 45 8.62 10.86 19.60
CA LEU A 45 8.11 9.48 19.66
C LEU A 45 8.59 8.73 20.91
N ILE A 46 9.84 8.97 21.35
CA ILE A 46 10.41 8.37 22.56
C ILE A 46 9.78 8.98 23.82
N ASP A 47 9.66 10.31 23.89
CA ASP A 47 9.08 11.02 25.03
C ASP A 47 7.61 10.63 25.24
N SER A 48 6.89 10.42 24.13
CA SER A 48 5.51 9.91 24.13
C SER A 48 5.41 8.39 24.37
N LYS A 49 6.55 7.71 24.57
CA LYS A 49 6.65 6.25 24.77
C LYS A 49 5.99 5.42 23.66
N LEU A 50 6.02 5.92 22.43
CA LEU A 50 5.45 5.23 21.27
C LEU A 50 6.47 4.29 20.62
N ILE A 51 7.75 4.65 20.68
CA ILE A 51 8.86 3.81 20.26
C ILE A 51 9.92 3.73 21.36
N GLU A 52 10.67 2.63 21.35
CA GLU A 52 11.93 2.50 22.05
C GLU A 52 13.07 2.65 21.06
N SER A 53 14.17 3.25 21.51
CA SER A 53 15.40 3.31 20.72
C SER A 53 16.55 2.68 21.49
N GLU A 54 17.29 1.81 20.84
CA GLU A 54 18.48 1.20 21.41
C GLU A 54 19.67 1.37 20.47
N THR A 55 20.86 1.49 21.06
CA THR A 55 22.10 1.52 20.28
C THR A 55 22.75 0.15 20.36
N ARG A 56 22.80 -0.55 19.23
CA ARG A 56 23.44 -1.87 19.11
C ARG A 56 24.89 -1.74 18.63
N ALA A 57 25.53 -2.87 18.37
CA ALA A 57 26.89 -2.96 17.84
C ALA A 57 27.11 -1.98 16.66
N ASN A 58 28.33 -1.45 16.54
CA ASN A 58 28.71 -0.44 15.55
C ASN A 58 27.96 0.91 15.67
N ARG A 59 27.43 1.23 16.85
CA ARG A 59 26.65 2.47 17.10
C ARG A 59 25.40 2.56 16.20
N ALA A 60 24.91 1.42 15.71
CA ALA A 60 23.70 1.37 14.93
C ALA A 60 22.51 1.67 15.84
N LEU A 61 21.71 2.66 15.46
CA LEU A 61 20.49 3.02 16.18
C LEU A 61 19.34 2.15 15.66
N TRP A 62 18.64 1.48 16.56
CA TRP A 62 17.51 0.62 16.27
C TRP A 62 16.26 1.17 16.94
N TYR A 63 15.11 0.98 16.30
CA TYR A 63 13.81 1.37 16.79
C TYR A 63 12.93 0.15 16.95
N ALA A 64 12.24 0.07 18.09
CA ALA A 64 11.19 -0.90 18.32
C ALA A 64 9.89 -0.16 18.61
N ILE A 65 8.77 -0.64 18.06
CA ILE A 65 7.47 -0.09 18.41
C ILE A 65 6.99 -0.66 19.74
N THR A 66 6.34 0.19 20.54
CA THR A 66 5.69 -0.22 21.78
C THR A 66 4.21 -0.53 21.53
N PRO A 67 3.52 -1.27 22.42
CA PRO A 67 2.08 -1.46 22.31
C PRO A 67 1.29 -0.14 22.21
N ALA A 68 1.70 0.88 22.97
CA ALA A 68 1.10 2.21 22.89
C ALA A 68 1.33 2.89 21.52
N GLY A 69 2.49 2.66 20.91
CA GLY A 69 2.81 3.10 19.55
C GLY A 69 1.93 2.44 18.50
N GLU A 70 1.62 1.15 18.65
CA GLU A 70 0.72 0.43 17.74
C GLU A 70 -0.71 0.97 17.81
N ASP A 71 -1.24 1.13 19.01
CA ASP A 71 -2.59 1.67 19.23
C ASP A 71 -2.71 3.09 18.67
N ARG A 72 -1.69 3.93 18.92
CA ARG A 72 -1.66 5.29 18.41
C ARG A 72 -1.56 5.35 16.88
N ALA A 73 -0.82 4.44 16.26
CA ALA A 73 -0.75 4.35 14.80
C ALA A 73 -2.13 4.08 14.18
N ILE A 74 -2.89 3.13 14.76
CA ILE A 74 -4.25 2.77 14.33
C ILE A 74 -5.24 3.91 14.58
N GLU A 75 -5.03 4.70 15.63
CA GLU A 75 -5.87 5.86 15.93
C GLU A 75 -5.69 6.99 14.92
N GLU A 76 -4.44 7.33 14.58
CA GLU A 76 -4.11 8.40 13.61
C GLU A 76 -4.64 8.06 12.22
N VAL A 77 -4.30 6.87 11.70
CA VAL A 77 -5.31 5.88 11.36
C VAL A 77 -6.74 6.29 10.97
N ARG A 78 -7.61 6.12 11.95
CA ARG A 78 -9.05 6.38 11.88
C ARG A 78 -9.37 7.87 11.81
N LYS A 79 -8.52 8.72 12.39
CA LYS A 79 -8.69 10.19 12.39
C LYS A 79 -8.46 10.79 11.00
N GLY A 80 -7.71 10.10 10.12
CA GLY A 80 -7.37 10.57 8.78
C GLY A 80 -6.25 11.59 8.85
N VAL A 81 -5.02 11.18 8.53
CA VAL A 81 -3.86 12.07 8.63
C VAL A 81 -3.85 13.08 7.47
N PRO A 82 -3.86 14.40 7.74
CA PRO A 82 -3.77 15.41 6.69
C PRO A 82 -2.35 15.43 6.10
N VAL A 83 -2.21 15.00 4.85
CA VAL A 83 -0.93 14.96 4.13
C VAL A 83 -0.68 16.31 3.43
N THR A 84 0.21 17.12 3.98
CA THR A 84 0.46 18.49 3.50
C THR A 84 1.66 18.63 2.54
N SER A 85 2.23 17.53 2.03
CA SER A 85 3.45 17.57 1.21
C SER A 85 3.51 16.52 0.09
N ARG A 86 4.14 16.88 -1.04
CA ARG A 86 4.42 16.02 -2.22
C ARG A 86 5.35 14.83 -1.93
N THR A 87 5.88 14.70 -0.72
CA THR A 87 6.60 13.49 -0.22
C THR A 87 5.65 12.49 0.49
N GLY A 88 4.34 12.71 0.32
CA GLY A 88 3.17 12.03 0.92
C GLY A 88 2.90 10.57 0.52
N LYS A 89 3.67 10.01 -0.43
CA LYS A 89 3.28 8.77 -1.13
C LYS A 89 3.66 7.48 -0.41
N ALA A 90 4.85 7.36 0.19
CA ALA A 90 5.29 6.13 0.85
C ALA A 90 4.46 5.77 2.09
N LEU A 91 3.85 6.78 2.70
CA LEU A 91 3.16 6.63 3.97
C LEU A 91 1.68 6.46 3.88
N ALA A 92 1.04 7.15 2.93
CA ALA A 92 -0.30 6.78 2.52
C ALA A 92 -0.34 5.30 2.08
N LEU A 93 0.76 4.80 1.48
CA LEU A 93 0.92 3.41 1.06
C LEU A 93 0.95 2.42 2.24
N LEU A 94 1.74 2.71 3.28
CA LEU A 94 1.83 1.86 4.48
C LEU A 94 0.58 1.93 5.37
N TYR A 95 -0.05 3.10 5.39
CA TYR A 95 -1.30 3.37 6.09
C TYR A 95 -2.49 2.62 5.46
N LEU A 96 -2.54 2.55 4.13
CA LEU A 96 -3.60 1.82 3.42
C LEU A 96 -3.40 0.29 3.48
N ARG A 97 -2.14 -0.18 3.49
CA ARG A 97 -1.81 -1.62 3.55
C ARG A 97 -2.15 -2.26 4.90
N SER A 98 -1.98 -1.53 6.00
CA SER A 98 -2.25 -2.02 7.36
C SER A 98 -3.71 -1.89 7.81
N LEU A 99 -4.54 -1.10 7.11
CA LEU A 99 -5.99 -1.00 7.33
C LEU A 99 -6.78 -2.17 6.76
N LEU A 100 -6.25 -2.82 5.71
CA LEU A 100 -6.94 -3.84 4.91
C LEU A 100 -6.38 -5.26 5.10
N ALA A 101 -5.29 -5.44 5.86
CA ALA A 101 -4.81 -6.78 6.19
C ALA A 101 -5.78 -7.44 7.21
N PRO A 102 -6.48 -8.54 6.86
CA PRO A 102 -7.25 -9.28 7.85
C PRO A 102 -6.28 -9.78 8.94
N LYS A 103 -6.66 -9.57 10.21
CA LYS A 103 -5.99 -10.20 11.35
C LYS A 103 -5.91 -11.70 11.09
N VAL A 104 -4.70 -12.22 10.90
CA VAL A 104 -4.45 -13.66 10.95
C VAL A 104 -4.82 -14.13 12.35
N ALA A 105 -5.95 -14.80 12.46
CA ALA A 105 -6.21 -15.71 13.57
C ALA A 105 -5.59 -17.07 13.19
N ILE A 106 -4.51 -17.43 13.88
CA ILE A 106 -4.02 -18.82 13.95
C ILE A 106 -4.99 -19.60 14.87
N PRO A 107 -4.97 -20.93 14.87
CA PRO A 107 -5.64 -21.90 14.00
C PRO A 107 -6.92 -22.48 14.66
N VAL A 108 -7.99 -22.77 13.92
CA VAL A 108 -9.06 -23.67 14.41
C VAL A 108 -9.59 -24.53 13.25
N GLU A 109 -9.72 -25.82 13.57
CA GLU A 109 -10.17 -26.96 12.77
C GLU A 109 -11.36 -26.71 11.83
N GLU A 110 -11.39 -27.45 10.72
CA GLU A 110 -12.51 -27.55 9.78
C GLU A 110 -13.85 -27.72 10.50
N PRO A 111 -14.92 -27.04 10.02
CA PRO A 111 -15.95 -27.83 9.39
C PRO A 111 -16.56 -27.18 8.13
N VAL A 112 -16.64 -28.02 7.11
CA VAL A 112 -17.49 -28.00 5.90
C VAL A 112 -18.68 -27.03 5.91
N GLN A 113 -18.75 -26.16 4.90
CA GLN A 113 -20.02 -25.77 4.26
C GLN A 113 -19.82 -25.22 2.82
N ALA A 114 -20.83 -25.51 1.99
CA ALA A 114 -20.89 -25.60 0.52
C ALA A 114 -20.65 -24.28 -0.28
N PRO A 115 -20.45 -24.35 -1.63
CA PRO A 115 -19.69 -23.37 -2.39
C PRO A 115 -20.55 -22.19 -2.83
N VAL A 116 -20.09 -20.98 -2.50
CA VAL A 116 -20.43 -19.77 -3.25
C VAL A 116 -19.12 -19.40 -3.94
N THR A 117 -19.10 -19.41 -5.27
CA THR A 117 -17.89 -19.14 -6.06
C THR A 117 -17.48 -17.68 -5.91
N THR A 118 -16.85 -17.34 -4.79
CA THR A 118 -16.12 -16.08 -4.63
C THR A 118 -14.74 -16.30 -5.22
N LEU A 119 -14.48 -15.74 -6.40
CA LEU A 119 -13.16 -15.76 -7.01
C LEU A 119 -12.14 -15.19 -6.01
N SER A 120 -11.11 -15.97 -5.72
CA SER A 120 -10.00 -15.53 -4.87
C SER A 120 -9.18 -14.44 -5.58
N PRO A 121 -8.50 -13.56 -4.82
CA PRO A 121 -7.60 -12.55 -5.39
C PRO A 121 -6.53 -13.13 -6.32
N GLU A 122 -6.05 -14.35 -6.03
CA GLU A 122 -5.05 -15.06 -6.85
C GLU A 122 -5.61 -15.49 -8.21
N GLU A 123 -6.86 -15.95 -8.26
CA GLU A 123 -7.54 -16.31 -9.52
C GLU A 123 -7.79 -15.06 -10.38
N VAL A 124 -8.22 -13.96 -9.75
CA VAL A 124 -8.41 -12.67 -10.44
C VAL A 124 -7.08 -12.16 -11.00
N GLU A 125 -5.98 -12.28 -10.23
CA GLU A 125 -4.65 -11.93 -10.70
C GLU A 125 -4.24 -12.76 -11.93
N GLY A 126 -4.49 -14.07 -11.90
CA GLY A 126 -4.27 -14.96 -13.04
C GLY A 126 -5.02 -14.50 -14.29
N ARG A 127 -6.30 -14.16 -14.14
CA ARG A 127 -7.13 -13.64 -15.25
C ARG A 127 -6.66 -12.29 -15.77
N ILE A 128 -6.18 -11.39 -14.91
CA ILE A 128 -5.58 -10.11 -15.34
C ILE A 128 -4.33 -10.37 -16.19
N ARG A 129 -3.48 -11.32 -15.80
CA ARG A 129 -2.28 -11.69 -16.57
C ARG A 129 -2.65 -12.31 -17.92
N GLU A 130 -3.65 -13.18 -17.97
CA GLU A 130 -4.17 -13.75 -19.22
C GLU A 130 -4.79 -12.70 -20.14
N ALA A 131 -5.58 -11.78 -19.59
CA ALA A 131 -6.16 -10.66 -20.34
C ALA A 131 -5.06 -9.75 -20.90
N TYR A 132 -4.04 -9.43 -20.11
CA TYR A 132 -2.89 -8.65 -20.57
C TYR A 132 -2.18 -9.31 -21.75
N ALA A 133 -1.91 -10.62 -21.67
CA ALA A 133 -1.30 -11.37 -22.77
C ALA A 133 -2.13 -11.35 -24.06
N LYS A 134 -3.47 -11.31 -23.95
CA LYS A 134 -4.39 -11.15 -25.10
C LYS A 134 -4.37 -9.74 -25.68
N ILE A 135 -4.27 -8.70 -24.84
CA ILE A 135 -4.28 -7.29 -25.26
C ILE A 135 -2.97 -6.91 -25.95
N THR A 136 -1.84 -7.39 -25.43
CA THR A 136 -0.53 -7.11 -26.00
C THR A 136 0.34 -8.36 -25.96
N PRO A 137 0.62 -8.98 -27.12
CA PRO A 137 1.39 -10.23 -27.18
C PRO A 137 2.91 -10.03 -26.95
N GLY A 138 3.31 -9.21 -25.98
CA GLY A 138 4.70 -8.97 -25.61
C GLY A 138 4.83 -8.36 -24.20
N VAL A 139 5.94 -8.65 -23.51
CA VAL A 139 6.22 -8.17 -22.15
C VAL A 139 6.46 -6.66 -22.11
N GLY A 140 6.07 -5.99 -21.03
CA GLY A 140 6.44 -4.60 -20.73
C GLY A 140 5.79 -3.52 -21.58
N ARG A 141 4.80 -3.88 -22.40
CA ARG A 141 4.07 -2.94 -23.26
C ARG A 141 2.86 -2.37 -22.52
N TRP A 142 2.65 -1.06 -22.67
CA TRP A 142 1.47 -0.40 -22.11
C TRP A 142 0.19 -0.87 -22.80
N ALA A 143 -0.77 -1.31 -21.99
CA ALA A 143 -2.12 -1.71 -22.38
C ALA A 143 -3.13 -0.75 -21.79
N ALA A 144 -4.20 -0.44 -22.54
CA ALA A 144 -5.26 0.45 -22.09
C ALA A 144 -6.17 -0.26 -21.06
N MET A 145 -6.57 0.46 -20.02
CA MET A 145 -7.47 -0.02 -18.98
C MET A 145 -8.84 -0.42 -19.53
N THR A 146 -9.35 0.31 -20.54
CA THR A 146 -10.60 -0.02 -21.27
C THR A 146 -10.58 -1.43 -21.84
N LYS A 147 -9.47 -1.84 -22.46
CA LYS A 147 -9.32 -3.18 -23.03
C LYS A 147 -9.28 -4.27 -21.96
N LEU A 148 -8.69 -3.99 -20.80
CA LEU A 148 -8.70 -4.92 -19.67
C LEU A 148 -10.13 -5.16 -19.17
N ARG A 149 -10.90 -4.08 -18.94
CA ARG A 149 -12.29 -4.18 -18.46
C ARG A 149 -13.19 -4.95 -19.42
N ALA A 150 -13.00 -4.78 -20.72
CA ALA A 150 -13.76 -5.50 -21.72
C ALA A 150 -13.55 -7.02 -21.69
N LEU A 151 -12.43 -7.50 -21.13
CA LEU A 151 -12.11 -8.92 -21.01
C LEU A 151 -12.44 -9.54 -19.65
N LEU A 152 -12.78 -8.71 -18.65
CA LEU A 152 -13.05 -9.12 -17.27
C LEU A 152 -14.47 -8.70 -16.83
N THR A 153 -15.43 -8.75 -17.75
CA THR A 153 -16.81 -8.30 -17.50
C THR A 153 -17.56 -9.14 -16.47
N ASP A 154 -17.05 -10.33 -16.16
CA ASP A 154 -17.59 -11.26 -15.17
C ASP A 154 -16.98 -11.08 -13.76
N ILE A 155 -16.02 -10.17 -13.60
CA ILE A 155 -15.38 -9.85 -12.31
C ILE A 155 -15.85 -8.47 -11.87
N ASP A 156 -16.18 -8.33 -10.58
CA ASP A 156 -16.53 -7.03 -10.02
C ASP A 156 -15.41 -5.99 -10.23
N ARG A 157 -15.80 -4.74 -10.49
CA ARG A 157 -14.86 -3.67 -10.83
C ARG A 157 -13.95 -3.32 -9.67
N ASP A 158 -14.49 -3.28 -8.46
CA ASP A 158 -13.75 -2.91 -7.25
C ASP A 158 -12.74 -4.01 -6.91
N LEU A 159 -13.13 -5.28 -7.09
CA LEU A 159 -12.23 -6.42 -6.94
C LEU A 159 -11.07 -6.38 -7.96
N GLN A 160 -11.34 -6.08 -9.24
CA GLN A 160 -10.29 -5.90 -10.24
C GLN A 160 -9.33 -4.77 -9.86
N ASP A 161 -9.87 -3.64 -9.37
CA ASP A 161 -9.10 -2.48 -8.92
C ASP A 161 -8.16 -2.83 -7.76
N ASP A 162 -8.67 -3.55 -6.76
CA ASP A 162 -7.91 -3.93 -5.58
C ASP A 162 -6.78 -4.91 -5.91
N VAL A 163 -7.03 -5.85 -6.82
CA VAL A 163 -5.98 -6.77 -7.30
C VAL A 163 -4.93 -6.02 -8.11
N LEU A 164 -5.31 -5.11 -9.01
CA LEU A 164 -4.36 -4.27 -9.77
C LEU A 164 -3.49 -3.41 -8.85
N ARG A 165 -4.08 -2.79 -7.81
CA ARG A 165 -3.34 -2.05 -6.78
C ARG A 165 -2.35 -2.97 -6.05
N THR A 166 -2.78 -4.17 -5.67
CA THR A 166 -1.94 -5.15 -4.98
C THR A 166 -0.77 -5.62 -5.85
N MET A 167 -1.01 -5.89 -7.13
CA MET A 167 0.04 -6.19 -8.10
C MET A 167 1.04 -5.03 -8.24
N MET A 168 0.54 -3.79 -8.25
CA MET A 168 1.39 -2.60 -8.41
C MET A 168 2.31 -2.41 -7.21
N LEU A 169 1.77 -2.59 -5.99
CA LEU A 169 2.54 -2.54 -4.75
C LEU A 169 3.60 -3.64 -4.65
N ALA A 170 3.35 -4.80 -5.25
CA ALA A 170 4.29 -5.92 -5.32
C ALA A 170 5.32 -5.78 -6.46
N GLY A 171 5.32 -4.67 -7.21
CA GLY A 171 6.20 -4.46 -8.36
C GLY A 171 5.92 -5.38 -9.55
N ARG A 172 4.71 -5.97 -9.62
CA ARG A 172 4.31 -6.92 -10.67
C ARG A 172 3.63 -6.25 -11.86
N VAL A 173 3.07 -5.05 -11.67
CA VAL A 173 2.45 -4.24 -12.73
C VAL A 173 2.84 -2.77 -12.52
N ASP A 174 3.09 -2.05 -13.61
CA ASP A 174 3.17 -0.58 -13.58
C ASP A 174 1.84 -0.01 -14.07
N ILE A 175 1.36 1.06 -13.44
CA ILE A 175 0.09 1.73 -13.76
C ILE A 175 0.34 3.23 -13.87
N GLU A 176 -0.07 3.83 -14.98
CA GLU A 176 0.19 5.24 -15.27
C GLU A 176 -1.00 5.96 -15.92
N PRO A 177 -1.06 7.30 -15.81
CA PRO A 177 -1.88 8.11 -16.69
C PRO A 177 -1.37 8.00 -18.13
N VAL A 178 -2.26 8.17 -19.12
CA VAL A 178 -1.83 8.32 -20.52
C VAL A 178 -1.02 9.61 -20.66
N ALA A 179 0.09 9.54 -21.41
CA ALA A 179 1.04 10.64 -21.56
C ALA A 179 0.45 11.89 -22.26
N ILE A 180 -0.58 11.71 -23.10
CA ILE A 180 -1.28 12.78 -23.82
C ILE A 180 -2.76 12.77 -23.41
N LEU A 181 -3.13 13.65 -22.47
CA LEU A 181 -4.49 13.74 -21.92
C LEU A 181 -5.56 14.12 -22.96
N GLY A 182 -5.18 14.78 -24.06
CA GLY A 182 -6.10 15.26 -25.10
C GLY A 182 -6.79 14.16 -25.92
N ASP A 183 -6.29 12.93 -25.86
CA ASP A 183 -6.82 11.78 -26.60
C ASP A 183 -7.79 10.91 -25.78
N LEU A 184 -8.04 11.26 -24.51
CA LEU A 184 -8.90 10.49 -23.62
C LEU A 184 -10.38 10.71 -23.92
N LYS A 185 -11.11 9.62 -24.14
CA LYS A 185 -12.56 9.61 -24.29
C LYS A 185 -13.25 9.44 -22.94
N SER A 186 -14.55 9.71 -22.89
CA SER A 186 -15.38 9.42 -21.71
C SER A 186 -15.28 7.96 -21.26
N GLU A 187 -15.12 7.04 -22.21
CA GLU A 187 -14.91 5.61 -21.96
C GLU A 187 -13.59 5.33 -21.22
N ASP A 188 -12.52 6.07 -21.56
CA ASP A 188 -11.22 5.92 -20.91
C ASP A 188 -11.26 6.43 -19.47
N HIS A 189 -11.90 7.58 -19.25
CA HIS A 189 -12.15 8.10 -17.91
C HIS A 189 -13.03 7.15 -17.10
N ALA A 190 -14.06 6.58 -17.74
CA ALA A 190 -14.94 5.62 -17.10
C ALA A 190 -14.23 4.32 -16.77
N ALA A 191 -13.21 3.89 -17.51
CA ALA A 191 -12.45 2.67 -17.22
C ALA A 191 -11.28 2.88 -16.26
N ALA A 192 -10.86 4.13 -16.04
CA ALA A 192 -9.68 4.47 -15.27
C ALA A 192 -9.68 3.85 -13.86
N ILE A 193 -8.48 3.44 -13.41
CA ILE A 193 -8.23 3.10 -12.03
C ILE A 193 -7.72 4.33 -11.29
N ILE A 194 -8.34 4.64 -10.16
CA ILE A 194 -7.91 5.74 -9.32
C ILE A 194 -6.79 5.26 -8.39
N ILE A 195 -5.63 5.91 -8.48
CA ILE A 195 -4.50 5.73 -7.56
C ILE A 195 -4.26 7.07 -6.87
N GLY A 196 -4.52 7.12 -5.56
CA GLY A 196 -4.59 8.37 -4.82
C GLY A 196 -5.75 9.23 -5.32
N SER A 197 -5.44 10.36 -5.96
CA SER A 197 -6.43 11.25 -6.61
C SER A 197 -6.27 11.30 -8.14
N THR A 198 -5.42 10.44 -8.70
CA THR A 198 -5.07 10.49 -10.13
C THR A 198 -5.80 9.35 -10.85
N PRO A 199 -6.56 9.66 -11.92
CA PRO A 199 -7.07 8.64 -12.82
C PRO A 199 -5.93 8.10 -13.71
N ASN A 200 -5.75 6.79 -13.69
CA ASN A 200 -4.74 6.08 -14.47
C ASN A 200 -5.43 5.21 -15.52
N HIS A 201 -4.88 5.22 -16.72
CA HIS A 201 -5.59 4.77 -17.91
C HIS A 201 -4.84 3.63 -18.63
N GLN A 202 -3.61 3.36 -18.22
CA GLN A 202 -2.76 2.34 -18.81
C GLN A 202 -1.98 1.56 -17.76
N PHE A 203 -1.66 0.32 -18.09
CA PHE A 203 -0.91 -0.60 -17.25
C PHE A 203 0.03 -1.48 -18.08
N ARG A 204 1.08 -2.03 -17.49
CA ARG A 204 1.96 -3.04 -18.13
C ARG A 204 2.46 -4.07 -17.13
N ILE A 205 2.71 -5.29 -17.60
CA ILE A 205 3.23 -6.40 -16.79
C ILE A 205 4.57 -6.86 -17.36
N GLY A 206 5.55 -7.07 -16.48
CA GLY A 206 6.91 -7.48 -16.82
C GLY A 206 7.72 -6.32 -17.43
N ALA A 207 8.34 -5.52 -16.57
CA ALA A 207 9.34 -4.51 -16.98
C ALA A 207 10.71 -5.16 -17.23
#